data_AF-A0A9X7TFG0-F1
#
_entry.id   AF-A0A9X7TFG0-F1
#
_cell.length_a   1.000
_cell.length_b   1.000
_cell.length_c   1.000
_cell.angle_alpha   90.00
_cell.angle_beta   90.00
_cell.angle_gamma   90.00
#
_symmetry.space_group_name_H-M   'P 1'
#
loop_
_entity.id
_entity.type
_entity.pdbx_description
1 polymer ?
#
loop_
_entity_poly.entity_id
_entity_poly.type
_entity_poly.pdbx_seq_one_letter_code
_entity_poly.pdbx_strand_id
1 'polypeptide(L)'
;MSVNLDVNALNKLKDASLWFIIATLIGFIGVVTVFSEIISIVAFILLLFIAIPKLKDAFNLFLQTGKDVRNGITGANILPWGYIIIFLGGILGIAGLFTISAILAIFGTLLVVLGVLLEFIGGLLIGLSIYNLGRFYQSDLMWIGGILIIIPGINFVGWILTYISIDDVLKKLSPSPIIPTPAAPTPSVSVYQVGTGSLSADGKASLVLYSSTQLQIQSASIDNTLISVNWDKITPYILNPGNNTVTIQFPPLTGFIRGSVYSVTLVLSNGQAVKVFLTFT
;
A
#
# COMPACT_ATOMS: atom_id res chain seq x y z
N MET A 1 -11.87 -2.89 -2.89
CA MET A 1 -11.36 -4.23 -3.27
C MET A 1 -9.96 -4.18 -3.89
N SER A 2 -9.65 -3.19 -4.75
CA SER A 2 -8.34 -3.04 -5.42
C SER A 2 -7.15 -2.80 -4.49
N VAL A 3 -7.31 -2.03 -3.41
CA VAL A 3 -6.19 -1.68 -2.50
C VAL A 3 -5.56 -2.91 -1.81
N ASN A 4 -6.38 -3.87 -1.37
CA ASN A 4 -5.86 -5.11 -0.76
C ASN A 4 -5.10 -5.99 -1.78
N LEU A 5 -5.53 -5.97 -3.05
CA LEU A 5 -4.85 -6.65 -4.14
C LEU A 5 -3.53 -5.96 -4.50
N ASP A 6 -3.49 -4.62 -4.53
CA ASP A 6 -2.28 -3.83 -4.76
C ASP A 6 -1.24 -4.06 -3.63
N VAL A 7 -1.67 -4.08 -2.37
CA VAL A 7 -0.81 -4.39 -1.22
C VAL A 7 -0.24 -5.81 -1.30
N ASN A 8 -1.06 -6.80 -1.69
CA ASN A 8 -0.59 -8.17 -1.89
C ASN A 8 0.41 -8.27 -3.06
N ALA A 9 0.13 -7.61 -4.18
CA ALA A 9 1.01 -7.56 -5.34
C ALA A 9 2.38 -6.94 -5.00
N LEU A 10 2.39 -5.85 -4.22
CA LEU A 10 3.60 -5.21 -3.72
C LEU A 10 4.40 -6.14 -2.79
N ASN A 11 3.75 -6.81 -1.84
CA ASN A 11 4.43 -7.78 -0.98
C ASN A 11 5.07 -8.93 -1.78
N LYS A 12 4.37 -9.45 -2.80
CA LYS A 12 4.95 -10.45 -3.71
C LYS A 12 6.12 -9.90 -4.52
N LEU A 13 6.04 -8.65 -4.98
CA LEU A 13 7.16 -8.02 -5.70
C LEU A 13 8.38 -7.82 -4.79
N LYS A 14 8.15 -7.52 -3.50
CA LYS A 14 9.20 -7.37 -2.50
C LYS A 14 9.93 -8.69 -2.28
N ASP A 15 9.17 -9.75 -2.07
CA ASP A 15 9.69 -11.12 -1.94
C ASP A 15 10.45 -11.53 -3.22
N ALA A 16 9.90 -11.30 -4.41
CA ALA A 16 10.60 -11.57 -5.67
C ALA A 16 11.93 -10.81 -5.77
N SER A 17 11.93 -9.52 -5.45
CA SER A 17 13.11 -8.64 -5.50
C SER A 17 14.20 -9.14 -4.55
N LEU A 18 13.83 -9.61 -3.35
CA LEU A 18 14.77 -10.23 -2.41
C LEU A 18 15.45 -11.47 -3.02
N TRP A 19 14.69 -12.35 -3.67
CA TRP A 19 15.26 -13.55 -4.31
C TRP A 19 16.17 -13.22 -5.50
N PHE A 20 15.87 -12.17 -6.26
CA PHE A 20 16.81 -11.66 -7.28
C PHE A 20 18.11 -11.16 -6.65
N ILE A 21 18.04 -10.38 -5.57
CA ILE A 21 19.23 -9.90 -4.85
C ILE A 21 20.07 -11.08 -4.35
N ILE A 22 19.44 -12.04 -3.67
CA ILE A 22 20.12 -13.23 -3.13
C ILE A 22 20.78 -14.02 -4.27
N ALA A 23 20.04 -14.34 -5.34
CA ALA A 23 20.55 -15.12 -6.45
C ALA A 23 21.74 -14.42 -7.14
N THR A 24 21.66 -13.11 -7.38
CA THR A 24 22.76 -12.36 -8.00
C THR A 24 23.99 -12.27 -7.10
N LEU A 25 23.83 -12.06 -5.79
CA LEU A 25 24.95 -12.03 -4.84
C LEU A 25 25.64 -13.39 -4.72
N ILE A 26 24.87 -14.48 -4.64
CA ILE A 26 25.41 -15.85 -4.65
C ILE A 26 26.16 -16.09 -5.97
N GLY A 27 25.59 -15.67 -7.11
CA GLY A 27 26.26 -15.77 -8.41
C GLY A 27 27.60 -15.03 -8.43
N PHE A 28 27.66 -13.81 -7.88
CA PHE A 28 28.89 -13.03 -7.80
C PHE A 28 29.96 -13.69 -6.92
N ILE A 29 29.55 -14.23 -5.76
CA ILE A 29 30.44 -15.02 -4.88
C ILE A 29 30.92 -16.28 -5.62
N GLY A 30 30.05 -16.91 -6.40
CA GLY A 30 30.40 -18.05 -7.24
C GLY A 30 31.58 -17.73 -8.15
N VAL A 31 31.54 -16.62 -8.89
CA VAL A 31 32.60 -16.24 -9.83
C VAL A 31 33.98 -16.08 -9.17
N VAL A 32 34.06 -15.66 -7.91
CA VAL A 32 35.33 -15.31 -7.24
C VAL A 32 35.90 -16.39 -6.33
N THR A 33 35.21 -17.53 -6.15
CA THR A 33 35.60 -18.58 -5.20
C THR A 33 36.10 -19.85 -5.89
N VAL A 34 36.87 -20.66 -5.16
CA VAL A 34 37.44 -21.94 -5.64
C VAL A 34 36.37 -23.03 -5.85
N PHE A 35 35.14 -22.79 -5.39
CA PHE A 35 33.96 -23.66 -5.58
C PHE A 35 32.92 -23.02 -6.50
N SER A 36 33.41 -22.30 -7.52
CA SER A 36 32.59 -21.43 -8.37
C SER A 36 31.45 -22.17 -9.06
N GLU A 37 31.64 -23.42 -9.48
CA GLU A 37 30.63 -24.14 -10.24
C GLU A 37 29.40 -24.48 -9.37
N ILE A 38 29.61 -25.04 -8.17
CA ILE A 38 28.52 -25.45 -7.28
C ILE A 38 27.70 -24.24 -6.85
N ILE A 39 28.37 -23.15 -6.46
CA ILE A 39 27.72 -21.92 -6.00
C ILE A 39 26.93 -21.27 -7.14
N SER A 40 27.49 -21.26 -8.36
CA SER A 40 26.80 -20.72 -9.55
C SER A 40 25.57 -21.54 -9.92
N ILE A 41 25.61 -22.88 -9.79
CA ILE A 41 24.45 -23.75 -9.99
C ILE A 41 23.36 -23.46 -8.97
N VAL A 42 23.72 -23.24 -7.70
CA VAL A 42 22.74 -22.86 -6.67
C VAL A 42 22.09 -21.52 -7.01
N ALA A 43 22.87 -20.49 -7.37
CA ALA A 43 22.32 -19.20 -7.82
C ALA A 43 21.37 -19.35 -9.00
N PHE A 44 21.75 -20.17 -9.99
CA PHE A 44 20.94 -20.46 -11.18
C PHE A 44 19.61 -21.13 -10.82
N ILE A 45 19.62 -22.13 -9.94
CA ILE A 45 18.41 -22.81 -9.47
C ILE A 45 17.50 -21.84 -8.72
N LEU A 46 18.03 -21.04 -7.80
CA LEU A 46 17.25 -20.05 -7.06
C LEU A 46 16.59 -19.04 -8.00
N LEU A 47 17.32 -18.59 -9.03
CA LEU A 47 16.79 -17.63 -9.99
C LEU A 47 15.64 -18.22 -10.82
N LEU A 48 15.83 -19.41 -11.40
CA LEU A 48 14.85 -20.05 -12.28
C LEU A 48 13.60 -20.55 -11.55
N PHE A 49 13.78 -21.16 -10.38
CA PHE A 49 12.70 -21.86 -9.68
C PHE A 49 12.05 -21.04 -8.56
N ILE A 50 12.69 -19.95 -8.11
CA ILE A 50 12.17 -19.13 -7.02
C ILE A 50 11.96 -17.68 -7.46
N ALA A 51 12.99 -16.98 -7.91
CA ALA A 51 12.92 -15.54 -8.18
C ALA A 51 11.96 -15.20 -9.35
N ILE A 52 12.15 -15.84 -10.51
CA ILE A 52 11.32 -15.58 -11.70
C ILE A 52 9.85 -15.95 -11.47
N PRO A 53 9.49 -17.13 -10.92
CA PRO A 53 8.09 -17.47 -10.65
C PRO A 53 7.41 -16.47 -9.70
N LYS A 54 8.09 -16.05 -8.63
CA LYS A 54 7.55 -15.04 -7.69
C LYS A 54 7.32 -13.68 -8.36
N LEU A 55 8.21 -13.27 -9.28
CA LEU A 55 8.02 -12.06 -10.06
C LEU A 55 6.81 -12.14 -10.99
N LYS A 56 6.65 -13.27 -11.69
CA LYS A 56 5.48 -13.53 -12.54
C LYS A 56 4.18 -13.46 -11.74
N ASP A 57 4.17 -14.06 -10.56
CA ASP A 57 3.05 -13.99 -9.63
C ASP A 57 2.71 -12.54 -9.25
N ALA A 58 3.72 -11.74 -8.90
CA ALA A 58 3.53 -10.33 -8.57
C ALA A 58 2.94 -9.54 -9.75
N PHE A 59 3.48 -9.72 -10.96
CA PHE A 59 2.97 -9.05 -12.15
C PHE A 59 1.57 -9.53 -12.54
N ASN A 60 1.24 -10.81 -12.38
CA ASN A 60 -0.12 -11.29 -12.62
C ASN A 60 -1.14 -10.62 -11.67
N LEU A 61 -0.77 -10.38 -10.42
CA LEU A 61 -1.63 -9.63 -9.49
C LEU A 61 -1.76 -8.16 -9.89
N PHE A 62 -0.67 -7.49 -10.27
CA PHE A 62 -0.74 -6.12 -10.77
C PHE A 62 -1.58 -6.01 -12.05
N LEU A 63 -1.53 -7.00 -12.94
CA LEU A 63 -2.36 -7.05 -14.14
C LEU A 63 -3.85 -7.12 -13.79
N GLN A 64 -4.24 -7.87 -12.75
CA GLN A 64 -5.63 -7.95 -12.27
C GLN A 64 -6.14 -6.60 -11.72
N THR A 65 -5.24 -5.76 -11.24
CA THR A 65 -5.55 -4.39 -10.77
C THR A 65 -5.45 -3.33 -11.86
N GLY A 66 -5.22 -3.74 -13.12
CA GLY A 66 -5.15 -2.85 -14.27
C GLY A 66 -3.83 -2.09 -14.43
N LYS A 67 -2.74 -2.51 -13.76
CA LYS A 67 -1.42 -1.89 -13.97
C LYS A 67 -0.78 -2.39 -15.26
N ASP A 68 0.01 -1.52 -15.88
CA ASP A 68 0.77 -1.83 -17.09
C ASP A 68 2.05 -2.62 -16.78
N VAL A 69 1.90 -3.94 -16.63
CA VAL A 69 2.99 -4.89 -16.36
C VAL A 69 3.05 -6.04 -17.38
N ARG A 70 2.26 -5.96 -18.46
CA ARG A 70 2.17 -7.04 -19.46
C ARG A 70 3.52 -7.33 -20.11
N ASN A 71 4.27 -6.28 -20.41
CA ASN A 71 5.62 -6.39 -20.93
C ASN A 71 6.55 -7.12 -19.95
N GLY A 72 6.44 -6.83 -18.65
CA GLY A 72 7.24 -7.47 -17.60
C GLY A 72 6.96 -8.96 -17.46
N ILE A 73 5.70 -9.38 -17.65
CA ILE A 73 5.34 -10.81 -17.71
C ILE A 73 6.02 -11.48 -18.92
N THR A 74 5.99 -10.84 -20.09
CA THR A 74 6.72 -11.31 -21.27
C THR A 74 8.22 -11.41 -21.00
N GLY A 75 8.81 -10.38 -20.39
CA GLY A 75 10.22 -10.38 -20.01
C GLY A 75 10.58 -11.52 -19.06
N ALA A 76 9.75 -11.73 -18.03
CA ALA A 76 9.92 -12.82 -17.06
C ALA A 76 9.71 -14.21 -17.69
N ASN A 77 9.02 -14.34 -18.82
CA ASN A 77 8.92 -15.58 -19.59
C ASN A 77 10.13 -15.81 -20.51
N ILE A 78 10.77 -14.75 -20.99
CA ILE A 78 11.98 -14.82 -21.83
C ILE A 78 13.22 -15.12 -20.97
N LEU A 79 13.31 -14.52 -19.78
CA LEU A 79 14.48 -14.58 -18.89
C LEU A 79 14.99 -16.02 -18.63
N PRO A 80 14.15 -17.02 -18.31
CA PRO A 80 14.59 -18.39 -18.11
C PRO A 80 15.34 -18.97 -19.31
N TRP A 81 14.84 -18.71 -20.52
CA TRP A 81 15.45 -19.22 -21.75
C TRP A 81 16.81 -18.58 -22.01
N GLY A 82 16.95 -17.28 -21.73
CA GLY A 82 18.23 -16.59 -21.78
C GLY A 82 19.27 -17.30 -20.89
N TYR A 83 18.94 -17.50 -19.62
CA TYR A 83 19.83 -18.18 -18.67
C TYR A 83 20.15 -19.63 -19.06
N ILE A 84 19.16 -20.41 -19.51
CA ILE A 84 19.39 -21.79 -19.98
C ILE A 84 20.34 -21.82 -21.18
N ILE A 85 20.16 -20.92 -22.14
CA ILE A 85 21.00 -20.83 -23.33
C ILE A 85 22.44 -20.40 -22.96
N ILE A 86 22.61 -19.44 -22.04
CA ILE A 86 23.94 -19.06 -21.52
C ILE A 86 24.62 -20.26 -20.87
N PHE A 87 23.90 -21.00 -20.01
CA PHE A 87 24.42 -22.16 -19.32
C PHE A 87 24.88 -23.25 -20.30
N LEU A 88 24.04 -23.61 -21.28
CA LEU A 88 24.37 -24.59 -22.31
C LEU A 88 25.53 -24.12 -23.20
N GLY A 89 25.52 -22.85 -23.61
CA GLY A 89 26.59 -22.24 -24.40
C GLY A 89 27.92 -22.24 -23.68
N GLY A 90 27.93 -21.94 -22.37
CA GLY A 90 29.11 -21.98 -21.53
C GLY A 90 29.72 -23.39 -21.44
N ILE A 91 28.89 -24.41 -21.18
CA ILE A 91 29.34 -25.81 -21.14
C ILE A 91 29.93 -26.23 -22.50
N LEU A 92 29.23 -25.95 -23.60
CA LEU A 92 29.69 -26.29 -24.94
C LEU A 92 30.98 -25.56 -25.32
N GLY A 93 31.09 -24.28 -24.96
CA GLY A 93 32.29 -23.47 -25.18
C GLY A 93 33.50 -24.06 -24.45
N ILE A 94 33.34 -24.36 -23.16
CA ILE A 94 34.39 -24.98 -22.34
C ILE A 94 34.77 -26.37 -22.88
N ALA A 95 33.79 -27.22 -23.20
CA ALA A 95 34.03 -28.53 -23.79
C ALA A 95 34.79 -28.45 -25.12
N GLY A 96 34.47 -27.44 -25.96
CA GLY A 96 35.20 -27.16 -27.19
C GLY A 96 36.67 -26.79 -26.94
N LEU A 97 36.96 -26.00 -25.91
CA LEU A 97 38.34 -25.68 -25.52
C LEU A 97 39.11 -26.91 -25.03
N PHE A 98 38.51 -27.75 -24.17
CA PHE A 98 39.15 -28.97 -23.67
C PHE A 98 39.42 -30.00 -24.77
N THR A 99 38.53 -30.09 -25.77
CA THR A 99 38.65 -31.03 -26.88
C THR A 99 39.42 -30.46 -28.08
N ILE A 100 39.91 -29.21 -27.99
CA ILE A 100 40.58 -28.49 -29.09
C ILE A 100 39.68 -28.43 -30.36
N SER A 101 38.36 -28.43 -30.16
CA SER A 101 37.38 -28.34 -31.23
C SER A 101 36.93 -26.90 -31.42
N ALA A 102 37.50 -26.23 -32.43
CA ALA A 102 37.14 -24.85 -32.77
C ALA A 102 35.65 -24.69 -33.09
N ILE A 103 35.03 -25.69 -33.72
CA ILE A 103 33.60 -25.66 -34.06
C ILE A 103 32.74 -25.63 -32.81
N LEU A 104 33.02 -26.50 -31.82
CA LEU A 104 32.29 -26.53 -30.56
C LEU A 104 32.48 -25.24 -29.76
N ALA A 105 33.71 -24.71 -29.72
CA ALA A 105 34.01 -23.46 -29.04
C ALA A 105 33.26 -22.26 -29.65
N ILE A 106 33.25 -22.16 -31.00
CA ILE A 106 32.51 -21.12 -31.72
C ILE A 106 31.00 -21.26 -31.47
N PHE A 107 30.45 -22.46 -31.60
CA PHE A 107 29.02 -22.69 -31.41
C PHE A 107 28.57 -22.38 -29.98
N GLY A 108 29.34 -22.80 -28.97
CA GLY A 108 29.09 -22.45 -27.57
C GLY A 108 29.11 -20.94 -27.34
N THR A 109 30.09 -20.24 -27.92
CA THR A 109 30.19 -18.77 -27.82
C THR A 109 28.99 -18.07 -28.44
N LEU A 110 28.54 -18.51 -29.63
CA LEU A 110 27.35 -17.96 -30.28
C LEU A 110 26.08 -18.15 -29.45
N LEU A 111 25.94 -19.30 -28.79
CA LEU A 111 24.84 -19.53 -27.85
C LEU A 111 24.91 -18.57 -26.65
N VAL A 112 26.08 -18.37 -26.06
CA VAL A 112 26.23 -17.40 -24.95
C VAL A 112 25.80 -16.00 -25.40
N VAL A 113 26.22 -15.54 -26.57
CA VAL A 113 25.82 -14.24 -27.13
C VAL A 113 24.30 -14.14 -27.30
N LEU A 114 23.66 -15.18 -27.86
CA LEU A 114 22.22 -15.23 -28.00
C LEU A 114 21.51 -15.19 -26.63
N GLY A 115 22.02 -15.95 -25.66
CA GLY A 115 21.45 -16.00 -24.32
C GLY A 115 21.55 -14.66 -23.59
N VAL A 116 22.70 -13.97 -23.69
CA VAL A 116 22.89 -12.61 -23.14
C VAL A 116 21.94 -11.60 -23.78
N LEU A 117 21.70 -11.71 -25.10
CA LEU A 117 20.72 -10.85 -25.77
C LEU A 117 19.30 -11.06 -25.24
N LEU A 118 18.90 -12.32 -25.04
CA LEU A 118 17.59 -12.65 -24.47
C LEU A 118 17.47 -12.20 -23.01
N GLU A 119 18.52 -12.35 -22.21
CA GLU A 119 18.58 -11.83 -20.85
C GLU A 119 18.40 -10.31 -20.84
N PHE A 120 19.10 -9.58 -21.72
CA PHE A 120 18.97 -8.13 -21.84
C PHE A 120 17.53 -7.72 -22.23
N ILE A 121 16.93 -8.36 -23.23
CA ILE A 121 15.54 -8.09 -23.63
C ILE A 121 14.58 -8.39 -22.47
N GLY A 122 14.75 -9.51 -21.78
CA GLY A 122 13.94 -9.88 -20.62
C GLY A 122 14.05 -8.85 -19.50
N GLY A 123 15.28 -8.46 -19.15
CA GLY A 123 15.58 -7.44 -18.14
C GLY A 123 15.02 -6.06 -18.50
N LEU A 124 15.11 -5.66 -19.77
CA LEU A 124 14.52 -4.41 -20.27
C LEU A 124 13.01 -4.36 -20.06
N LEU A 125 12.29 -5.42 -20.43
CA LEU A 125 10.84 -5.47 -20.29
C LEU A 125 10.38 -5.49 -18.83
N ILE A 126 11.11 -6.21 -17.97
CA ILE A 126 10.90 -6.24 -16.52
C ILE A 126 11.16 -4.84 -15.92
N GLY A 127 12.31 -4.25 -16.23
CA GLY A 127 12.72 -2.94 -15.73
C GLY A 127 11.74 -1.84 -16.11
N LEU A 128 11.28 -1.81 -17.37
CA LEU A 128 10.24 -0.87 -17.81
C LEU A 128 8.91 -1.04 -17.06
N SER A 129 8.52 -2.27 -16.74
CA SER A 129 7.29 -2.52 -16.00
C SER A 129 7.39 -2.03 -14.55
N ILE A 130 8.54 -2.26 -13.90
CA ILE A 130 8.81 -1.73 -12.56
C ILE A 130 8.92 -0.19 -12.59
N TYR A 131 9.51 0.39 -13.64
CA TYR A 131 9.54 1.83 -13.85
C TYR A 131 8.13 2.41 -13.93
N ASN A 132 7.24 1.80 -14.73
CA ASN A 132 5.84 2.21 -14.85
C ASN A 132 5.11 2.11 -13.51
N LEU A 133 5.33 1.04 -12.73
CA LEU A 133 4.79 0.91 -11.38
C LEU A 133 5.31 2.02 -10.45
N GLY A 134 6.60 2.36 -10.51
CA GLY A 134 7.18 3.44 -9.71
C GLY A 134 6.59 4.80 -10.05
N ARG A 135 6.34 5.07 -11.33
CA ARG A 135 5.63 6.28 -11.79
C ARG A 135 4.18 6.30 -11.28
N PHE A 136 3.49 5.17 -11.32
CA PHE A 136 2.12 5.04 -10.83
C PHE A 136 2.02 5.30 -9.32
N TYR A 137 2.91 4.72 -8.52
CA TYR A 137 2.92 4.86 -7.05
C TYR A 137 3.68 6.09 -6.54
N GLN A 138 4.15 6.97 -7.44
CA GLN A 138 4.96 8.15 -7.12
C GLN A 138 6.12 7.83 -6.17
N SER A 139 6.88 6.78 -6.50
CA SER A 139 8.01 6.30 -5.70
C SER A 139 9.31 6.44 -6.46
N ASP A 140 10.18 7.34 -5.99
CA ASP A 140 11.43 7.67 -6.68
C ASP A 140 12.38 6.49 -6.78
N LEU A 141 12.54 5.79 -5.66
CA LEU A 141 13.37 4.60 -5.58
C LEU A 141 12.86 3.49 -6.49
N MET A 142 11.54 3.35 -6.67
CA MET A 142 10.98 2.29 -7.49
C MET A 142 11.22 2.53 -8.99
N TRP A 143 11.03 3.77 -9.46
CA TRP A 143 11.25 4.05 -10.89
C TRP A 143 12.75 4.06 -11.24
N ILE A 144 13.62 4.56 -10.35
CA ILE A 144 15.07 4.46 -10.51
C ILE A 144 15.49 2.99 -10.48
N GLY A 145 14.94 2.20 -9.56
CA GLY A 145 15.19 0.76 -9.46
C GLY A 145 14.84 0.03 -10.75
N GLY A 146 13.69 0.34 -11.35
CA GLY A 146 13.27 -0.20 -12.64
C GLY A 146 14.27 0.07 -13.77
N ILE A 147 14.84 1.29 -13.84
CA ILE A 147 15.87 1.62 -14.84
C ILE A 147 17.17 0.86 -14.56
N LEU A 148 17.60 0.79 -13.31
CA LEU A 148 18.85 0.10 -12.95
C LEU A 148 18.81 -1.40 -13.21
N ILE A 149 17.64 -2.05 -13.12
CA ILE A 149 17.46 -3.48 -13.47
C ILE A 149 17.85 -3.77 -14.93
N ILE A 150 17.71 -2.77 -15.82
CA ILE A 150 18.00 -2.92 -17.25
C ILE A 150 19.53 -2.99 -17.51
N ILE A 151 20.33 -2.38 -16.64
CA ILE A 151 21.77 -2.20 -16.88
C ILE A 151 22.53 -3.47 -16.45
N PRO A 152 23.18 -4.18 -17.39
CA PRO A 152 23.98 -5.36 -17.04
C PRO A 152 25.11 -5.01 -16.07
N GLY A 153 25.41 -5.93 -15.15
CA GLY A 153 26.49 -5.78 -14.17
C GLY A 153 26.14 -4.98 -12.91
N ILE A 154 25.10 -4.13 -12.94
CA ILE A 154 24.61 -3.38 -11.76
C ILE A 154 23.11 -3.59 -11.46
N ASN A 155 22.46 -4.49 -12.20
CA ASN A 155 21.05 -4.82 -12.07
C ASN A 155 20.60 -5.18 -10.64
N PHE A 156 21.47 -5.79 -9.83
CA PHE A 156 21.20 -6.08 -8.41
C PHE A 156 20.90 -4.81 -7.59
N VAL A 157 21.51 -3.67 -7.92
CA VAL A 157 21.23 -2.38 -7.27
C VAL A 157 19.80 -1.97 -7.57
N GLY A 158 19.33 -2.19 -8.80
CA GLY A 158 17.95 -1.91 -9.18
C GLY A 158 16.95 -2.74 -8.35
N TRP A 159 17.22 -4.03 -8.16
CA TRP A 159 16.43 -4.90 -7.30
C TRP A 159 16.42 -4.46 -5.83
N ILE A 160 17.56 -3.99 -5.30
CA ILE A 160 17.64 -3.41 -3.94
C ILE A 160 16.74 -2.19 -3.82
N LEU A 161 16.81 -1.26 -4.77
CA LEU A 161 15.97 -0.07 -4.74
C LEU A 161 14.49 -0.42 -4.85
N THR A 162 14.12 -1.36 -5.72
CA THR A 162 12.74 -1.87 -5.79
C THR A 162 12.30 -2.47 -4.46
N TYR A 163 13.11 -3.32 -3.84
CA TYR A 163 12.81 -3.92 -2.53
C TYR A 163 12.54 -2.86 -1.44
N ILE A 164 13.41 -1.87 -1.31
CA ILE A 164 13.28 -0.79 -0.31
C ILE A 164 12.06 0.09 -0.63
N SER A 165 11.86 0.43 -1.90
CA SER A 165 10.78 1.31 -2.33
C SER A 165 9.40 0.78 -2.00
N ILE A 166 9.23 -0.54 -1.92
CA ILE A 166 7.95 -1.16 -1.65
C ILE A 166 7.47 -0.84 -0.24
N ASP A 167 8.36 -0.74 0.76
CA ASP A 167 7.94 -0.37 2.12
C ASP A 167 7.35 1.04 2.16
N ASP A 168 7.91 1.97 1.40
CA ASP A 168 7.39 3.33 1.33
C ASP A 168 6.08 3.40 0.54
N VAL A 169 5.94 2.62 -0.53
CA VAL A 169 4.66 2.50 -1.25
C VAL A 169 3.59 1.85 -0.35
N LEU A 170 3.94 0.80 0.39
CA LEU A 170 3.03 0.15 1.32
C LEU A 170 2.59 1.08 2.45
N LYS A 171 3.46 1.94 2.98
CA LYS A 171 3.06 2.98 3.95
C LYS A 171 2.06 3.97 3.36
N LYS A 172 2.20 4.34 2.08
CA LYS A 172 1.26 5.23 1.38
C LYS A 172 -0.10 4.57 1.12
N LEU A 173 -0.11 3.25 0.91
CA LEU A 173 -1.33 2.47 0.62
C LEU A 173 -2.01 1.90 1.87
N SER A 174 -1.23 1.69 2.93
CA SER A 174 -1.78 1.39 4.24
C SER A 174 -2.63 2.59 4.64
N PRO A 175 -3.89 2.38 5.08
CA PRO A 175 -4.55 3.41 5.84
C PRO A 175 -3.58 3.77 6.95
N SER A 176 -3.18 5.05 7.05
CA SER A 176 -2.42 5.49 8.22
C SER A 176 -3.07 4.84 9.44
N PRO A 177 -2.31 4.17 10.33
CA PRO A 177 -2.82 4.06 11.67
C PRO A 177 -3.24 5.47 12.03
N ILE A 178 -4.42 5.63 12.61
CA ILE A 178 -4.82 6.88 13.23
C ILE A 178 -3.85 7.04 14.41
N ILE A 179 -2.60 7.36 14.11
CA ILE A 179 -1.67 8.00 15.01
C ILE A 179 -2.37 9.35 15.18
N PRO A 180 -2.85 9.68 16.38
CA PRO A 180 -3.26 11.04 16.64
C PRO A 180 -1.99 11.86 16.44
N THR A 181 -1.85 12.48 15.26
CA THR A 181 -0.92 13.58 15.08
C THR A 181 -1.26 14.57 16.19
N PRO A 182 -0.28 15.06 16.98
CA PRO A 182 -0.51 16.31 17.68
C PRO A 182 -0.87 17.30 16.58
N ALA A 183 -2.14 17.69 16.54
CA ALA A 183 -2.60 18.64 15.56
C ALA A 183 -1.60 19.81 15.60
N ALA A 184 -1.03 20.18 14.45
CA ALA A 184 -0.71 21.59 14.26
C ALA A 184 -1.94 22.35 14.78
N PRO A 185 -1.83 23.41 15.59
CA PRO A 185 -2.98 24.05 16.17
C PRO A 185 -3.83 24.66 15.05
N THR A 186 -4.66 23.81 14.44
CA THR A 186 -5.94 24.20 13.90
C THR A 186 -6.63 24.88 15.07
N PRO A 187 -7.20 26.08 14.88
CA PRO A 187 -7.97 26.71 15.95
C PRO A 187 -8.94 25.64 16.45
N SER A 188 -8.73 25.19 17.69
CA SER A 188 -9.47 24.07 18.25
C SER A 188 -10.92 24.51 18.24
N VAL A 189 -11.70 23.95 17.33
CA VAL A 189 -13.14 24.21 17.28
C VAL A 189 -13.71 23.48 18.48
N SER A 190 -13.85 24.20 19.58
CA SER A 190 -14.32 23.69 20.86
C SER A 190 -15.81 23.90 20.91
N VAL A 191 -16.56 22.80 20.81
CA VAL A 191 -17.99 22.78 21.09
C VAL A 191 -18.20 21.89 22.32
N TYR A 192 -18.76 22.47 23.38
CA TYR A 192 -19.02 21.75 24.63
C TYR A 192 -20.26 22.27 25.34
N GLN A 193 -20.85 21.44 26.19
CA GLN A 193 -22.03 21.79 26.97
C GLN A 193 -21.66 22.69 28.15
N VAL A 194 -22.45 23.73 28.37
CA VAL A 194 -22.36 24.61 29.53
C VAL A 194 -23.52 24.29 30.48
N GLY A 195 -23.19 23.83 31.68
CA GLY A 195 -24.18 23.45 32.69
C GLY A 195 -24.96 22.17 32.35
N THR A 196 -26.04 21.93 33.09
CA THR A 196 -26.91 20.76 32.92
C THR A 196 -28.08 21.12 32.01
N GLY A 197 -28.38 20.26 31.03
CA GLY A 197 -29.60 20.37 30.24
C GLY A 197 -30.76 19.56 30.82
N SER A 198 -31.96 19.79 30.31
CA SER A 198 -33.19 19.08 30.69
C SER A 198 -33.72 18.27 29.52
N LEU A 199 -34.37 17.15 29.80
CA LEU A 199 -35.10 16.32 28.85
C LEU A 199 -36.47 15.99 29.44
N SER A 200 -37.56 16.36 28.78
CA SER A 200 -38.92 16.08 29.28
C SER A 200 -39.59 14.92 28.54
N ALA A 201 -40.64 14.36 29.14
CA ALA A 201 -41.37 13.20 28.60
C ALA A 201 -42.03 13.46 27.23
N ASP A 202 -42.32 14.72 26.92
CA ASP A 202 -42.80 15.17 25.60
C ASP A 202 -41.69 15.20 24.52
N GLY A 203 -40.46 14.78 24.85
CA GLY A 203 -39.32 14.72 23.96
C GLY A 203 -38.56 16.04 23.82
N LYS A 204 -38.94 17.09 24.56
CA LYS A 204 -38.24 18.36 24.50
C LYS A 204 -36.95 18.33 25.33
N ALA A 205 -35.82 18.51 24.66
CA ALA A 205 -34.50 18.69 25.24
C ALA A 205 -34.12 20.17 25.21
N SER A 206 -33.56 20.70 26.30
CA SER A 206 -33.02 22.06 26.36
C SER A 206 -31.64 22.05 27.00
N LEU A 207 -30.67 22.67 26.34
CA LEU A 207 -29.28 22.74 26.81
C LEU A 207 -28.58 24.00 26.30
N VAL A 208 -27.41 24.30 26.86
CA VAL A 208 -26.54 25.37 26.38
C VAL A 208 -25.26 24.78 25.82
N LEU A 209 -24.90 25.16 24.59
CA LEU A 209 -23.65 24.80 23.93
C LEU A 209 -22.77 26.03 23.74
N TYR A 210 -21.53 25.97 24.22
CA TYR A 210 -20.50 26.89 23.79
C TYR A 210 -19.94 26.43 22.45
N SER A 211 -19.71 27.36 21.51
CA SER A 211 -18.98 27.11 20.26
C SER A 211 -17.92 28.18 20.06
N SER A 212 -16.70 27.82 19.65
CA SER A 212 -15.65 28.81 19.32
C SER A 212 -15.74 29.36 17.89
N THR A 213 -16.52 28.72 17.00
CA THR A 213 -16.76 29.15 15.61
C THR A 213 -18.24 28.97 15.22
N GLN A 214 -18.63 29.48 14.04
CA GLN A 214 -19.97 29.21 13.52
C GLN A 214 -20.04 27.78 12.96
N LEU A 215 -21.00 26.98 13.44
CA LEU A 215 -21.17 25.57 13.05
C LEU A 215 -22.64 25.17 13.01
N GLN A 216 -22.96 24.12 12.26
CA GLN A 216 -24.33 23.61 12.17
C GLN A 216 -24.46 22.26 12.88
N ILE A 217 -25.53 22.06 13.64
CA ILE A 217 -25.94 20.75 14.16
C ILE A 217 -26.74 20.04 13.06
N GLN A 218 -26.25 18.89 12.60
CA GLN A 218 -26.90 18.10 11.55
C GLN A 218 -27.94 17.12 12.13
N SER A 219 -27.63 16.52 13.28
CA SER A 219 -28.52 15.55 13.92
C SER A 219 -28.26 15.45 15.42
N ALA A 220 -29.24 14.89 16.13
CA ALA A 220 -29.17 14.55 17.54
C ALA A 220 -29.72 13.14 17.75
N SER A 221 -29.09 12.36 18.63
CA SER A 221 -29.53 10.99 18.97
C SER A 221 -29.40 10.74 20.46
N ILE A 222 -30.35 10.01 21.05
CA ILE A 222 -30.27 9.59 22.45
C ILE A 222 -29.51 8.26 22.49
N ASP A 223 -28.40 8.22 23.22
CA ASP A 223 -27.56 7.03 23.32
C ASP A 223 -28.34 5.84 23.88
N ASN A 224 -27.98 4.63 23.42
CA ASN A 224 -28.64 3.38 23.79
C ASN A 224 -30.14 3.31 23.42
N THR A 225 -30.57 4.14 22.46
CA THR A 225 -31.91 4.09 21.86
C THR A 225 -31.81 4.18 20.34
N LEU A 226 -32.90 3.90 19.63
CA LEU A 226 -33.03 4.17 18.20
C LEU A 226 -33.60 5.58 17.92
N ILE A 227 -33.68 6.44 18.94
CA ILE A 227 -34.30 7.76 18.84
C ILE A 227 -33.28 8.75 18.32
N SER A 228 -33.50 9.23 17.09
CA SER A 228 -32.68 10.25 16.44
C SER A 228 -33.54 11.26 15.69
N VAL A 229 -33.10 12.50 15.63
CA VAL A 229 -33.73 13.59 14.89
C VAL A 229 -32.71 14.36 14.07
N ASN A 230 -33.15 14.93 12.96
CA ASN A 230 -32.32 15.75 12.08
C ASN A 230 -32.40 17.23 12.50
N TRP A 231 -31.61 18.06 11.83
CA TRP A 231 -31.50 19.51 12.05
C TRP A 231 -32.85 20.26 12.07
N ASP A 232 -33.89 19.76 11.42
CA ASP A 232 -35.23 20.36 11.36
C ASP A 232 -35.98 20.33 12.72
N LYS A 233 -35.52 19.49 13.66
CA LYS A 233 -36.04 19.42 15.03
C LYS A 233 -35.14 20.11 16.06
N ILE A 234 -34.17 20.90 15.61
CA ILE A 234 -33.17 21.55 16.45
C ILE A 234 -33.26 23.06 16.26
N THR A 235 -33.37 23.82 17.35
CA THR A 235 -33.51 25.28 17.29
C THR A 235 -32.67 25.97 18.36
N PRO A 236 -31.71 26.83 17.98
CA PRO A 236 -31.20 27.02 16.63
C PRO A 236 -30.37 25.79 16.20
N TYR A 237 -30.42 25.45 14.91
CA TYR A 237 -29.55 24.42 14.34
C TYR A 237 -28.19 24.98 13.87
N ILE A 238 -28.03 26.31 13.86
CA ILE A 238 -26.75 27.00 13.62
C ILE A 238 -26.27 27.59 14.96
N LEU A 239 -25.07 27.19 15.37
CA LEU A 239 -24.34 27.70 16.52
C LEU A 239 -23.51 28.90 16.07
N ASN A 240 -23.64 30.02 16.78
CA ASN A 240 -22.74 31.16 16.64
C ASN A 240 -21.61 31.07 17.67
N PRO A 241 -20.48 31.77 17.46
CA PRO A 241 -19.43 31.85 18.47
C PRO A 241 -19.99 32.35 19.82
N GLY A 242 -19.69 31.63 20.91
CA GLY A 242 -20.23 31.88 22.26
C GLY A 242 -21.25 30.83 22.72
N ASN A 243 -22.07 31.20 23.72
CA ASN A 243 -23.10 30.33 24.29
C ASN A 243 -24.38 30.37 23.45
N ASN A 244 -24.87 29.21 23.06
CA ASN A 244 -26.09 29.02 22.29
C ASN A 244 -27.07 28.17 23.10
N THR A 245 -28.27 28.70 23.35
CA THR A 245 -29.35 27.92 23.96
C THR A 245 -30.04 27.09 22.88
N VAL A 246 -29.85 25.78 22.92
CA VAL A 246 -30.34 24.83 21.92
C VAL A 246 -31.52 24.04 22.49
N THR A 247 -32.61 24.01 21.74
CA THR A 247 -33.77 23.16 21.99
C THR A 247 -33.83 22.06 20.92
N ILE A 248 -34.00 20.82 21.34
CA ILE A 248 -34.12 19.65 20.45
C ILE A 248 -35.48 19.01 20.72
N GLN A 249 -36.24 18.72 19.67
CA GLN A 249 -37.53 18.07 19.78
C GLN A 249 -37.45 16.61 19.33
N PHE A 250 -37.30 15.69 20.27
CA PHE A 250 -37.43 14.25 20.04
C PHE A 250 -38.91 13.84 19.96
N PRO A 251 -39.21 12.63 19.46
CA PRO A 251 -40.49 11.98 19.71
C PRO A 251 -40.76 11.81 21.21
N PRO A 252 -42.03 11.63 21.64
CA PRO A 252 -42.37 11.36 23.03
C PRO A 252 -41.60 10.17 23.60
N LEU A 253 -41.08 10.32 24.83
CA LEU A 253 -40.15 9.38 25.44
C LEU A 253 -40.88 8.46 26.41
N THR A 254 -40.89 7.17 26.12
CA THR A 254 -41.49 6.12 26.98
C THR A 254 -40.41 5.29 27.66
N GLY A 255 -40.61 4.93 28.93
CA GLY A 255 -39.65 4.10 29.69
C GLY A 255 -38.44 4.85 30.28
N PHE A 256 -38.43 6.18 30.21
CA PHE A 256 -37.38 7.02 30.82
C PHE A 256 -37.69 7.27 32.30
N ILE A 257 -36.66 7.26 33.15
CA ILE A 257 -36.77 7.37 34.60
C ILE A 257 -36.52 8.81 35.02
N ARG A 258 -37.49 9.42 35.70
CA ARG A 258 -37.40 10.79 36.21
C ARG A 258 -36.20 10.96 37.14
N GLY A 259 -35.46 12.06 36.97
CA GLY A 259 -34.23 12.36 37.69
C GLY A 259 -32.98 11.64 37.16
N SER A 260 -33.10 10.73 36.20
CA SER A 260 -31.95 10.06 35.58
C SER A 260 -31.29 10.94 34.53
N VAL A 261 -29.98 10.77 34.35
CA VAL A 261 -29.19 11.49 33.34
C VAL A 261 -29.08 10.62 32.09
N TYR A 262 -29.44 11.19 30.95
CA TYR A 262 -29.33 10.57 29.63
C TYR A 262 -28.29 11.32 28.80
N SER A 263 -27.49 10.57 28.06
CA SER A 263 -26.55 11.15 27.11
C SER A 263 -27.14 11.26 25.72
N VAL A 264 -26.92 12.41 25.10
CA VAL A 264 -27.33 12.72 23.73
C VAL A 264 -26.09 13.02 22.91
N THR A 265 -25.97 12.39 21.75
CA THR A 265 -24.89 12.63 20.80
C THR A 265 -25.38 13.54 19.69
N LEU A 266 -24.72 14.69 19.53
CA LEU A 266 -24.95 15.67 18.47
C LEU A 266 -23.89 15.53 17.39
N VAL A 267 -24.28 15.46 16.12
CA VAL A 267 -23.35 15.45 14.98
C VAL A 267 -23.33 16.83 14.34
N LEU A 268 -22.14 17.40 14.20
CA LEU A 268 -21.92 18.75 13.67
C LEU A 268 -21.49 18.70 12.19
N SER A 269 -21.60 19.84 11.50
CA SER A 269 -21.28 19.95 10.06
C SER A 269 -19.81 19.75 9.71
N ASN A 270 -18.91 19.88 10.68
CA ASN A 270 -17.48 19.57 10.54
C ASN A 270 -17.17 18.07 10.77
N GLY A 271 -18.19 17.22 10.97
CA GLY A 271 -18.02 15.79 11.26
C GLY A 271 -17.74 15.48 12.74
N GLN A 272 -17.67 16.47 13.61
CA GLN A 272 -17.46 16.28 15.06
C GLN A 272 -18.74 15.77 15.72
N ALA A 273 -18.59 14.79 16.63
CA ALA A 273 -19.65 14.36 17.53
C ALA A 273 -19.45 14.99 18.92
N VAL A 274 -20.48 15.65 19.45
CA VAL A 274 -20.48 16.25 20.78
C VAL A 274 -21.47 15.51 21.67
N LYS A 275 -20.97 15.01 22.80
CA LYS A 275 -21.78 14.30 23.79
C LYS A 275 -22.27 15.28 24.86
N VAL A 276 -23.58 15.32 25.09
CA VAL A 276 -24.23 16.18 26.09
C VAL A 276 -25.04 15.34 27.06
N PHE A 277 -25.18 15.83 28.29
CA PHE A 277 -25.86 15.14 29.38
C PHE A 277 -27.09 15.94 29.80
N LEU A 278 -28.25 15.30 29.73
CA LEU A 278 -29.54 15.90 30.04
C LEU A 278 -30.19 15.15 31.20
N THR A 279 -30.71 15.88 32.17
CA THR A 279 -31.48 15.30 33.28
C THR A 279 -32.93 15.14 32.83
N PHE A 280 -33.49 13.95 32.99
CA PHE A 280 -34.89 13.68 32.66
C PHE A 280 -35.82 14.27 33.74
N THR A 281 -36.68 15.20 33.34
CA THR A 281 -37.55 15.99 34.24
C THR A 281 -39.03 15.74 34.05
#